data_AF-A0AAE1HN76-F1
#
_entry.id   AF-A0AAE1HN76-F1
#
_cell.length_a   1.000
_cell.length_b   1.000
_cell.length_c   1.000
_cell.angle_alpha   90.00
_cell.angle_beta   90.00
_cell.angle_gamma   90.00
#
_symmetry.space_group_name_H-M   'P 1'
#
loop_
_entity.id
_entity.type
_entity.pdbx_description
1 polymer ?
#
loop_
_entity_poly.entity_id
_entity_poly.type
_entity_poly.pdbx_seq_one_letter_code
_entity_poly.pdbx_strand_id
1 'polypeptide(L)'
;MLLKKQKFPYKRGLTNKKKEMPTIICTCCAQLFFKKSTVHELTLKTDTSLRISDVCIYRSHLQENESGNVCSTCANHLKKGKVPHFAVVNGLLFEPLPEELTGLTTLEERLVSARIPFMQIRELGYQKQLGLKGNCVNVPIDINKTVTCLPRMDSEDDTLLVQLMRRMNEEDDLTDQQETLLTSGFVADSGIKIAPGEGNIPLSLTLDEDMDVLAFPTAYGGKQRIFKVKYTPVEMAKAETRSHDRR
;
A
#
# COMPACT_ATOMS: atom_id res chain seq x y z
N MET A 1 -12.78 -39.43 -7.68
CA MET A 1 -13.27 -39.27 -6.30
C MET A 1 -13.41 -37.77 -6.02
N LEU A 2 -14.61 -37.23 -6.28
CA LEU A 2 -14.89 -35.78 -6.24
C LEU A 2 -14.96 -35.30 -4.78
N LEU A 3 -13.96 -34.52 -4.35
CA LEU A 3 -14.03 -33.79 -3.09
C LEU A 3 -15.08 -32.68 -3.21
N LYS A 4 -16.27 -32.94 -2.70
CA LYS A 4 -17.36 -31.96 -2.55
C LYS A 4 -16.82 -30.75 -1.78
N LYS A 5 -16.85 -29.57 -2.41
CA LYS A 5 -16.66 -28.28 -1.73
C LYS A 5 -17.67 -28.18 -0.59
N GLN A 6 -17.23 -28.36 0.65
CA GLN A 6 -18.05 -28.10 1.83
C GLN A 6 -18.34 -26.60 1.88
N LYS A 7 -19.59 -26.23 1.56
CA LYS A 7 -20.10 -24.89 1.83
C LYS A 7 -20.27 -24.77 3.34
N PHE A 8 -19.34 -24.11 4.01
CA PHE A 8 -19.50 -23.74 5.42
C PHE A 8 -20.65 -22.72 5.55
N PRO A 9 -21.76 -23.04 6.24
CA PRO A 9 -22.87 -22.12 6.40
C PRO A 9 -22.59 -21.20 7.59
N TYR A 10 -21.85 -20.11 7.38
CA TYR A 10 -21.73 -19.08 8.40
C TYR A 10 -22.81 -18.01 8.21
N LYS A 11 -24.00 -18.26 8.76
CA LYS A 11 -25.02 -17.23 8.96
C LYS A 11 -24.89 -16.65 10.37
N ARG A 12 -24.06 -15.62 10.57
CA ARG A 12 -24.27 -14.70 11.71
C ARG A 12 -25.14 -13.55 11.24
N GLY A 13 -26.30 -13.39 11.87
CA GLY A 13 -27.16 -12.23 11.70
C GLY A 13 -26.39 -10.95 12.02
N LEU A 14 -26.19 -10.13 10.99
CA LEU A 14 -25.71 -8.76 11.12
C LEU A 14 -26.86 -7.93 11.67
N THR A 15 -26.93 -7.78 13.00
CA THR A 15 -27.79 -6.75 13.58
C THR A 15 -27.20 -5.40 13.19
N ASN A 16 -28.04 -4.51 12.63
CA ASN A 16 -27.73 -3.14 12.22
C ASN A 16 -27.42 -2.23 13.42
N LYS A 17 -26.47 -2.60 14.28
CA LYS A 17 -25.89 -1.67 15.24
C LYS A 17 -24.83 -0.88 14.49
N LYS A 18 -25.00 0.45 14.38
CA LYS A 18 -23.92 1.37 13.99
C LYS A 18 -22.75 1.09 14.92
N LYS A 19 -21.74 0.36 14.45
CA LYS A 19 -20.53 0.12 15.22
C LYS A 19 -19.85 1.49 15.37
N GLU A 20 -19.60 1.90 16.63
CA GLU A 20 -18.74 3.05 16.93
C GLU A 20 -17.43 2.88 16.14
N MET A 21 -16.87 3.98 15.63
CA MET A 21 -15.68 3.98 14.78
C MET A 21 -14.48 4.57 15.53
N PRO A 22 -13.24 4.16 15.19
CA PRO A 22 -12.05 4.78 15.74
C PRO A 22 -11.79 6.10 15.00
N THR A 23 -12.13 7.23 15.62
CA THR A 23 -11.96 8.56 15.01
C THR A 23 -10.93 9.42 15.75
N ILE A 24 -10.41 8.96 16.89
CA ILE A 24 -9.45 9.74 17.68
C ILE A 24 -8.04 9.35 17.27
N ILE A 25 -7.27 10.35 16.85
CA ILE A 25 -5.85 10.22 16.48
C ILE A 25 -5.01 10.33 17.75
N CYS A 26 -4.08 9.39 17.94
CA CYS A 26 -3.07 9.46 18.99
C CYS A 26 -1.90 10.35 18.56
N THR A 27 -1.52 11.35 19.34
CA THR A 27 -0.40 12.26 18.98
C THR A 27 0.99 11.63 19.08
N CYS A 28 1.11 10.48 19.75
CA CYS A 28 2.40 9.81 19.86
C CYS A 28 2.64 8.84 18.69
N CYS A 29 1.63 8.07 18.28
CA CYS A 29 1.76 7.05 17.24
C CYS A 29 1.00 7.34 15.94
N ALA A 30 0.29 8.48 15.86
CA ALA A 30 -0.55 8.89 14.72
C ALA A 30 -1.63 7.87 14.28
N GLN A 31 -1.93 6.86 15.11
CA GLN A 31 -2.94 5.85 14.81
C GLN A 31 -4.32 6.26 15.31
N LEU A 32 -5.36 5.71 14.67
CA LEU A 32 -6.77 5.85 14.99
C LEU A 32 -7.19 4.89 16.12
N PHE A 33 -7.93 5.42 17.08
CA PHE A 33 -8.46 4.71 18.24
C PHE A 33 -9.91 5.12 18.53
N PHE A 34 -10.62 4.24 19.24
CA PHE A 34 -11.92 4.56 19.83
C PHE A 34 -11.75 5.51 21.01
N LYS A 35 -12.78 6.33 21.28
CA LYS A 35 -12.79 7.26 22.43
C LYS A 35 -12.42 6.61 23.77
N LYS A 36 -12.86 5.36 23.97
CA LYS A 36 -12.62 4.57 25.20
C LYS A 36 -11.16 4.11 25.34
N SER A 37 -10.43 4.02 24.23
CA SER A 37 -9.05 3.53 24.18
C SER A 37 -8.02 4.66 24.22
N THR A 38 -8.48 5.90 24.23
CA THR A 38 -7.68 7.12 24.32
C THR A 38 -7.88 7.78 25.65
N VAL A 39 -6.80 8.33 26.18
CA VAL A 39 -6.82 9.20 27.34
C VAL A 39 -6.69 10.63 26.82
N HIS A 40 -7.67 11.47 27.14
CA HIS A 40 -7.57 12.90 26.92
C HIS A 40 -6.59 13.45 27.96
N GLU A 41 -5.68 14.31 27.55
CA GLU A 41 -4.74 14.99 28.42
C GLU A 41 -3.69 14.06 29.07
N LEU A 42 -2.45 14.16 28.59
CA LEU A 42 -1.30 13.81 29.40
C LEU A 42 -1.06 14.96 30.39
N THR A 43 -1.77 14.98 31.53
CA THR A 43 -1.24 15.63 32.76
C THR A 43 -0.08 14.78 33.28
N LEU A 44 0.93 14.58 32.44
CA LEU A 44 2.18 13.95 32.80
C LEU A 44 2.98 14.99 33.58
N LYS A 45 2.73 15.06 34.89
CA LYS A 45 3.74 15.52 35.84
C LYS A 45 4.93 14.59 35.68
N THR A 46 5.88 14.95 34.84
CA THR A 46 7.12 14.20 34.66
C THR A 46 8.18 14.89 35.49
N ASP A 47 8.51 14.30 36.64
CA ASP A 47 9.72 14.59 37.43
C ASP A 47 11.00 14.06 36.74
N THR A 48 10.98 13.86 35.42
CA THR A 48 12.11 13.28 34.67
C THR A 48 12.36 14.03 33.37
N SER A 49 13.64 14.09 32.98
CA SER A 49 14.25 14.95 31.93
C SER A 49 13.68 14.87 30.50
N LEU A 50 12.67 14.03 30.23
CA LEU A 50 12.07 13.86 28.92
C LEU A 50 10.82 14.73 28.83
N ARG A 51 10.93 15.90 28.19
CA ARG A 51 9.75 16.71 27.92
C ARG A 51 8.91 15.98 26.88
N ILE A 52 7.59 16.01 27.06
CA ILE A 52 6.61 15.46 26.11
C ILE A 52 6.78 16.07 24.71
N SER A 53 7.27 17.32 24.64
CA SER A 53 7.67 18.00 23.41
C SER A 53 8.73 17.25 22.60
N ASP A 54 9.58 16.46 23.27
CA ASP A 54 10.74 15.80 22.65
C ASP A 54 10.38 14.39 22.13
N VAL A 55 9.25 13.82 22.58
CA VAL A 55 8.79 12.47 22.24
C VAL A 55 7.50 12.46 21.41
N CYS A 56 6.64 13.48 21.56
CA CYS A 56 5.34 13.57 20.90
C CYS A 56 5.35 14.64 19.80
N ILE A 57 6.01 14.32 18.69
CA ILE A 57 6.12 15.18 17.50
C ILE A 57 5.13 14.72 16.41
N TYR A 58 3.87 14.44 16.76
CA TYR A 58 2.78 14.62 15.79
C TYR A 58 2.12 15.97 16.04
N ARG A 59 2.96 17.01 16.10
CA ARG A 59 2.56 18.38 16.42
C ARG A 59 2.18 19.18 15.17
N SER A 60 2.53 18.69 13.99
CA SER A 60 2.24 19.33 12.70
C SER A 60 0.76 19.36 12.30
N HIS A 61 -0.14 18.68 13.04
CA HIS A 61 -1.59 18.72 12.80
C HIS A 61 -2.44 19.18 13.98
N LEU A 62 -1.81 19.58 15.09
CA LEU A 62 -2.53 20.21 16.20
C LEU A 62 -2.22 21.70 16.19
N GLN A 63 -3.27 22.53 16.17
CA GLN A 63 -3.12 23.97 16.41
C GLN A 63 -2.40 24.18 17.75
N GLU A 64 -1.60 25.24 17.86
CA GLU A 64 -0.58 25.45 18.90
C GLU A 64 -1.05 25.34 20.36
N ASN A 65 -2.36 25.26 20.62
CA ASN A 65 -2.98 25.30 21.96
C ASN A 65 -3.91 24.11 22.30
N GLU A 66 -3.96 23.04 21.49
CA GLU A 66 -4.82 21.88 21.80
C GLU A 66 -4.07 20.73 22.49
N SER A 67 -4.56 20.30 23.65
CA SER A 67 -4.08 19.10 24.34
C SER A 67 -4.39 17.86 23.51
N GLY A 68 -3.36 17.21 22.99
CA GLY A 68 -3.51 16.03 22.14
C GLY A 68 -4.02 14.78 22.87
N ASN A 69 -4.75 13.94 22.14
CA ASN A 69 -5.19 12.63 22.63
C ASN A 69 -4.05 11.60 22.54
N VAL A 70 -3.93 10.72 23.55
CA VAL A 70 -2.93 9.64 23.54
C VAL A 70 -3.57 8.30 23.85
N CYS A 71 -3.21 7.26 23.09
CA CYS A 71 -3.72 5.92 23.35
C CYS A 71 -3.17 5.34 24.66
N SER A 72 -3.92 4.44 25.29
CA SER A 72 -3.52 3.81 26.55
C SER A 72 -2.12 3.18 26.52
N THR A 73 -1.74 2.55 25.40
CA THR A 73 -0.43 1.94 25.22
C THR A 73 0.69 2.99 25.24
N CYS A 74 0.55 4.07 24.48
CA CYS A 74 1.56 5.14 24.43
C CYS A 74 1.65 5.83 25.79
N ALA A 75 0.52 6.14 26.42
CA ALA A 75 0.48 6.73 27.76
C ALA A 75 1.23 5.88 28.80
N ASN A 76 1.07 4.55 28.76
CA ASN A 76 1.77 3.64 29.68
C ASN A 76 3.28 3.58 29.47
N HIS A 77 3.77 3.74 28.24
CA HIS A 77 5.22 3.81 27.96
C HIS A 77 5.79 5.15 28.39
N LEU A 78 5.09 6.25 28.09
CA LEU A 78 5.50 7.60 28.45
C LEU A 78 5.56 7.80 29.97
N LYS A 79 4.60 7.26 30.73
CA LYS A 79 4.63 7.25 32.21
C LYS A 79 5.88 6.56 32.79
N LYS A 80 6.49 5.64 32.03
CA LYS A 80 7.72 4.93 32.41
C LYS A 80 8.99 5.62 31.88
N GLY A 81 8.87 6.80 31.26
CA GLY A 81 9.99 7.49 30.63
C GLY A 81 10.54 6.78 29.38
N LYS A 82 9.75 5.90 28.74
CA LYS A 82 10.18 5.16 27.53
C LYS A 82 9.44 5.67 26.29
N VAL A 83 10.15 5.75 25.17
CA VAL A 83 9.54 6.02 23.86
C VAL A 83 8.74 4.78 23.43
N PRO A 84 7.44 4.92 23.08
CA PRO A 84 6.66 3.78 22.57
C PRO A 84 7.26 3.21 21.28
N HIS A 85 7.15 1.88 21.09
CA HIS A 85 7.62 1.22 19.87
C HIS A 85 7.00 1.82 18.61
N PHE A 86 5.69 2.08 18.61
CA PHE A 86 4.99 2.68 17.47
C PHE A 86 5.00 4.22 17.44
N ALA A 87 5.93 4.87 18.13
CA ALA A 87 5.97 6.33 18.14
C ALA A 87 6.40 6.91 16.77
N VAL A 88 5.80 8.04 16.38
CA VAL A 88 6.14 8.77 15.15
C VAL A 88 7.63 9.09 15.06
N VAL A 89 8.24 9.45 16.20
CA VAL A 89 9.67 9.76 16.31
C VAL A 89 10.60 8.61 15.89
N ASN A 90 10.10 7.37 15.81
CA ASN A 90 10.85 6.21 15.36
C ASN A 90 10.83 6.01 13.84
N GLY A 91 10.26 6.94 13.06
CA GLY A 91 10.24 6.91 11.59
C GLY A 91 8.98 6.26 11.01
N LEU A 92 7.88 6.22 11.77
CA LEU A 92 6.62 5.62 11.31
C LEU A 92 5.71 6.57 10.53
N LEU A 93 6.02 7.86 10.53
CA LEU A 93 5.31 8.84 9.72
C LEU A 93 5.99 8.95 8.36
N PHE A 94 5.17 9.07 7.31
CA PHE A 94 5.65 9.36 5.97
C PHE A 94 6.19 10.79 5.91
N GLU A 95 7.29 10.98 5.18
CA GLU A 95 7.72 12.33 4.81
C GLU A 95 6.62 13.00 3.97
N PRO A 96 6.48 14.34 4.04
CA PRO A 96 5.55 15.02 3.17
C PRO A 96 5.88 14.68 1.72
N LEU A 97 4.82 14.41 0.94
CA LEU A 97 4.97 14.08 -0.46
C LEU A 97 5.66 15.25 -1.18
N PRO A 98 6.71 15.01 -1.99
CA PRO A 98 7.32 16.03 -2.83
C PRO A 98 6.28 16.67 -3.75
N GLU A 99 6.39 17.98 -4.00
CA GLU A 99 5.43 18.71 -4.83
C GLU A 99 5.29 18.10 -6.24
N GLU A 100 6.36 17.51 -6.77
CA GLU A 100 6.39 16.85 -8.08
C GLU A 100 5.48 15.62 -8.17
N LEU A 101 5.23 14.96 -7.04
CA LEU A 101 4.33 13.80 -6.96
C LEU A 101 2.91 14.21 -6.53
N THR A 102 2.70 15.47 -6.14
CA THR A 102 1.37 15.97 -5.76
C THR A 102 0.54 16.25 -7.01
N GLY A 103 -0.67 15.69 -7.06
CA GLY A 103 -1.64 15.98 -8.13
C GLY A 103 -1.47 15.17 -9.42
N LEU A 104 -0.57 14.17 -9.45
CA LEU A 104 -0.46 13.26 -10.59
C LEU A 104 -1.77 12.47 -10.79
N THR A 105 -2.16 12.30 -12.04
CA THR A 105 -3.21 11.37 -12.44
C THR A 105 -2.74 9.92 -12.25
N THR A 106 -3.68 8.98 -12.18
CA THR A 106 -3.34 7.55 -12.06
C THR A 106 -2.46 7.05 -13.21
N LEU A 107 -2.61 7.61 -14.41
CA LEU A 107 -1.75 7.27 -15.55
C LEU A 107 -0.35 7.83 -15.40
N GLU A 108 -0.22 9.10 -15.00
CA GLU A 108 1.09 9.74 -14.79
C GLU A 108 1.85 9.07 -13.65
N GLU A 109 1.18 8.75 -12.54
CA GLU A 109 1.76 7.96 -11.44
C GLU A 109 2.31 6.62 -11.97
N ARG A 110 1.53 5.94 -12.83
CA ARG A 110 1.96 4.65 -13.40
C ARG A 110 3.14 4.80 -14.36
N LEU A 111 3.27 5.92 -15.06
CA LEU A 111 4.40 6.20 -15.95
C LEU A 111 5.70 6.45 -15.19
N VAL A 112 5.63 7.14 -14.05
CA VAL A 112 6.82 7.43 -13.21
C VAL A 112 7.14 6.33 -12.20
N SER A 113 6.32 5.28 -12.15
CA SER A 113 6.51 4.15 -11.25
C SER A 113 7.63 3.22 -11.74
N ALA A 114 8.62 2.97 -10.89
CA ALA A 114 9.73 2.06 -11.22
C ALA A 114 9.32 0.58 -11.19
N ARG A 115 8.12 0.28 -10.68
CA ARG A 115 7.59 -1.07 -10.48
C ARG A 115 6.12 -1.12 -10.86
N ILE A 116 5.75 -1.93 -11.84
CA ILE A 116 4.34 -2.15 -12.20
C ILE A 116 3.88 -3.49 -11.64
N PRO A 117 3.06 -3.48 -10.57
CA PRO A 117 2.49 -4.69 -10.04
C PRO A 117 1.28 -5.11 -10.88
N PHE A 118 1.35 -6.30 -11.46
CA PHE A 118 0.23 -6.95 -12.12
C PHE A 118 -0.49 -7.82 -11.11
N MET A 119 -1.69 -7.39 -10.73
CA MET A 119 -2.52 -8.08 -9.75
C MET A 119 -3.99 -7.97 -10.13
N GLN A 120 -4.76 -9.03 -9.92
CA GLN A 120 -6.20 -9.01 -10.13
C GLN A 120 -6.94 -8.85 -8.80
N ILE A 121 -7.60 -7.72 -8.62
CA ILE A 121 -8.46 -7.46 -7.46
C ILE A 121 -9.89 -7.89 -7.79
N ARG A 122 -10.55 -8.65 -6.92
CA ARG A 122 -11.95 -9.09 -7.04
C ARG A 122 -12.70 -8.96 -5.73
N GLU A 123 -14.01 -8.79 -5.80
CA GLU A 123 -14.88 -8.85 -4.62
C GLU A 123 -14.99 -10.29 -4.08
N LEU A 124 -14.82 -10.44 -2.77
CA LEU A 124 -14.94 -11.66 -1.99
C LEU A 124 -16.27 -11.68 -1.24
N GLY A 125 -17.13 -12.61 -1.64
CA GLY A 125 -18.40 -12.89 -0.96
C GLY A 125 -19.39 -11.73 -0.98
N TYR A 126 -20.40 -11.82 -0.11
CA TYR A 126 -21.51 -10.85 -0.07
C TYR A 126 -21.13 -9.47 0.49
N GLN A 127 -20.09 -9.40 1.33
CA GLN A 127 -19.67 -8.16 2.00
C GLN A 127 -18.81 -7.24 1.13
N LYS A 128 -18.61 -7.59 -0.15
CA LYS A 128 -17.79 -6.82 -1.13
C LYS A 128 -16.38 -6.49 -0.65
N GLN A 129 -15.80 -7.33 0.22
CA GLN A 129 -14.41 -7.18 0.59
C GLN A 129 -13.55 -7.45 -0.65
N LEU A 130 -12.55 -6.62 -0.94
CA LEU A 130 -11.65 -6.88 -2.06
C LEU A 130 -10.58 -7.92 -1.67
N GLY A 131 -10.25 -8.80 -2.59
CA GLY A 131 -9.19 -9.80 -2.46
C GLY A 131 -8.43 -9.97 -3.75
N LEU A 132 -7.24 -10.56 -3.66
CA LEU A 132 -6.40 -10.87 -4.80
C LEU A 132 -6.80 -12.22 -5.40
N LYS A 133 -6.95 -12.30 -6.73
CA LYS A 133 -7.12 -13.55 -7.48
C LYS A 133 -5.84 -13.84 -8.27
N GLY A 134 -5.38 -15.07 -8.19
CA GLY A 134 -4.25 -15.56 -9.00
C GLY A 134 -2.90 -15.05 -8.50
N ASN A 135 -1.90 -15.17 -9.37
CA ASN A 135 -0.55 -14.72 -9.09
C ASN A 135 -0.48 -13.19 -9.14
N CYS A 136 0.37 -12.63 -8.27
CA CYS A 136 0.77 -11.24 -8.36
C CYS A 136 2.24 -11.20 -8.75
N VAL A 137 2.56 -10.44 -9.79
CA VAL A 137 3.92 -10.29 -10.30
C VAL A 137 4.28 -8.82 -10.39
N ASN A 138 5.55 -8.49 -10.17
CA ASN A 138 6.03 -7.12 -10.24
C ASN A 138 6.99 -6.97 -11.43
N VAL A 139 6.70 -6.07 -12.36
CA VAL A 139 7.58 -5.83 -13.51
C VAL A 139 8.44 -4.59 -13.25
N PRO A 140 9.78 -4.73 -13.18
CA PRO A 140 10.67 -3.59 -13.05
C PRO A 140 10.68 -2.75 -14.32
N ILE A 141 10.71 -1.43 -14.16
CA ILE A 141 10.81 -0.46 -15.26
C ILE A 141 11.98 0.47 -14.99
N ASP A 142 12.74 0.74 -16.04
CA ASP A 142 13.76 1.79 -16.04
C ASP A 142 13.10 3.10 -16.49
N ILE A 143 12.85 3.99 -15.52
CA ILE A 143 12.18 5.27 -15.75
C ILE A 143 12.89 6.10 -16.82
N ASN A 144 14.22 6.03 -16.88
CA ASN A 144 14.99 6.80 -17.85
C ASN A 144 14.63 6.40 -19.28
N LYS A 145 14.43 5.10 -19.53
CA LYS A 145 13.98 4.61 -20.85
C LYS A 145 12.59 5.12 -21.17
N THR A 146 11.67 5.09 -20.21
CA THR A 146 10.31 5.59 -20.38
C THR A 146 10.30 7.06 -20.78
N VAL A 147 11.10 7.89 -20.11
CA VAL A 147 11.20 9.33 -20.39
C VAL A 147 11.86 9.59 -21.75
N THR A 148 12.88 8.82 -22.14
CA THR A 148 13.50 8.98 -23.47
C THR A 148 12.57 8.59 -24.62
N CYS A 149 11.58 7.73 -24.38
CA CYS A 149 10.60 7.31 -25.38
C CYS A 149 9.36 8.21 -25.44
N LEU A 150 9.28 9.26 -24.61
CA LEU A 150 8.16 10.21 -24.56
C LEU A 150 8.64 11.61 -24.96
N PRO A 151 7.93 12.35 -25.85
CA PRO A 151 6.85 11.92 -26.74
C PRO A 151 7.39 11.09 -27.92
N ARG A 152 6.67 10.03 -28.32
CA ARG A 152 7.01 9.26 -29.52
C ARG A 152 6.95 10.18 -30.74
N MET A 153 7.96 10.10 -31.60
CA MET A 153 7.93 10.83 -32.87
C MET A 153 6.95 10.14 -33.81
N ASP A 154 6.21 10.89 -34.63
CA ASP A 154 5.25 10.33 -35.61
C ASP A 154 5.90 9.29 -36.55
N SER A 155 7.23 9.36 -36.73
CA SER A 155 8.00 8.40 -37.53
C SER A 155 8.24 7.05 -36.85
N GLU A 156 8.01 6.94 -35.54
CA GLU A 156 8.18 5.73 -34.73
C GLU A 156 6.84 5.05 -34.38
N ASP A 157 5.71 5.67 -34.77
CA ASP A 157 4.37 5.16 -34.53
C ASP A 157 3.93 4.18 -35.63
N ASP A 158 4.32 2.91 -35.49
CA ASP A 158 3.83 1.84 -36.36
C ASP A 158 2.38 1.46 -35.98
N THR A 159 1.44 1.62 -36.92
CA THR A 159 0.04 1.20 -36.72
C THR A 159 -0.16 -0.23 -37.18
N LEU A 160 -0.38 -1.16 -36.24
CA LEU A 160 -0.77 -2.53 -36.54
C LEU A 160 -2.28 -2.65 -36.64
N LEU A 161 -2.78 -2.92 -37.85
CA LEU A 161 -4.21 -3.12 -38.10
C LEU A 161 -4.60 -4.55 -37.71
N VAL A 162 -5.07 -4.72 -36.46
CA VAL A 162 -5.50 -6.03 -35.94
C VAL A 162 -6.95 -6.28 -36.34
N GLN A 163 -7.18 -7.25 -37.22
CA GLN A 163 -8.53 -7.71 -37.54
C GLN A 163 -9.05 -8.60 -36.40
N LEU A 164 -9.80 -8.00 -35.48
CA LEU A 164 -10.40 -8.73 -34.36
C LEU A 164 -11.44 -9.72 -34.89
N MET A 165 -11.09 -11.01 -34.94
CA MET A 165 -12.09 -12.05 -35.19
C MET A 165 -12.99 -12.18 -33.96
N ARG A 166 -14.31 -12.08 -34.16
CA ARG A 166 -15.29 -12.31 -33.09
C ARG A 166 -15.13 -13.73 -32.57
N ARG A 167 -14.96 -13.89 -31.25
CA ARG A 167 -15.11 -15.18 -30.57
C ARG A 167 -16.53 -15.69 -30.82
N MET A 168 -16.66 -16.85 -31.48
CA MET A 168 -17.84 -17.70 -31.32
C MET A 168 -17.82 -18.25 -29.89
N ASN A 169 -18.95 -18.18 -29.21
CA ASN A 169 -19.11 -18.75 -27.88
C ASN A 169 -19.08 -20.27 -27.99
N GLU A 170 -17.93 -20.88 -27.76
CA GLU A 170 -17.83 -22.30 -27.41
C GLU A 170 -17.41 -22.36 -25.94
N GLU A 171 -18.21 -23.08 -25.15
CA GLU A 171 -18.03 -23.25 -23.70
C GLU A 171 -16.81 -24.13 -23.44
N ASP A 172 -15.62 -23.54 -23.49
CA ASP A 172 -14.39 -24.21 -23.08
C ASP A 172 -14.17 -24.05 -21.57
N ASP A 173 -14.62 -25.07 -20.84
CA ASP A 173 -14.33 -25.32 -19.43
C ASP A 173 -12.89 -25.85 -19.26
N LEU A 174 -11.92 -25.14 -19.84
CA LEU A 174 -10.49 -25.44 -19.73
C LEU A 174 -9.87 -24.52 -18.68
N THR A 175 -9.53 -25.14 -17.56
CA THR A 175 -8.72 -24.65 -16.44
C THR A 175 -7.99 -23.33 -16.69
N ASP A 176 -8.46 -22.29 -16.01
CA ASP A 176 -7.94 -20.93 -15.86
C ASP A 176 -6.59 -20.91 -15.09
N GLN A 177 -5.67 -21.80 -15.49
CA GLN A 177 -4.25 -21.79 -15.13
C GLN A 177 -3.48 -21.35 -16.38
N GLN A 178 -3.64 -20.08 -16.76
CA GLN A 178 -2.54 -19.42 -17.43
C GLN A 178 -1.45 -19.22 -16.38
N GLU A 179 -0.66 -20.26 -16.15
CA GLU A 179 0.66 -20.08 -15.59
C GLU A 179 1.37 -19.10 -16.52
N THR A 180 1.71 -17.91 -16.01
CA THR A 180 2.76 -17.09 -16.62
C THR A 180 4.05 -17.89 -16.49
N LEU A 181 4.22 -18.91 -17.33
CA LEU A 181 5.42 -19.73 -17.38
C LEU A 181 6.57 -18.81 -17.75
N LEU A 182 7.44 -18.58 -16.76
CA LEU A 182 8.76 -17.97 -16.90
C LEU A 182 9.64 -18.93 -17.70
N THR A 183 9.34 -19.07 -19.00
CA THR A 183 10.18 -19.84 -19.91
C THR A 183 11.34 -18.95 -20.28
N SER A 184 12.51 -19.24 -19.73
CA SER A 184 13.78 -18.51 -19.86
C SER A 184 14.38 -18.50 -21.28
N GLY A 185 13.56 -18.64 -22.33
CA GLY A 185 14.03 -18.94 -23.68
C GLY A 185 13.38 -18.18 -24.83
N PHE A 186 12.41 -17.27 -24.61
CA PHE A 186 11.87 -16.45 -25.70
C PHE A 186 12.41 -15.02 -25.61
N VAL A 187 13.65 -14.85 -26.08
CA VAL A 187 14.18 -13.51 -26.37
C VAL A 187 13.51 -13.06 -27.67
N ALA A 188 12.44 -12.28 -27.55
CA ALA A 188 11.80 -11.61 -28.67
C ALA A 188 12.68 -10.42 -29.11
N ASP A 189 13.83 -10.71 -29.74
CA ASP A 189 14.71 -9.65 -30.25
C ASP A 189 14.30 -9.16 -31.65
N SER A 190 13.11 -9.54 -32.13
CA SER A 190 12.61 -9.21 -33.48
C SER A 190 11.14 -8.77 -33.51
N GLY A 191 10.65 -8.15 -32.43
CA GLY A 191 9.29 -7.60 -32.35
C GLY A 191 9.26 -6.08 -32.21
N ILE A 192 8.21 -5.43 -32.72
CA ILE A 192 7.91 -4.02 -32.45
C ILE A 192 7.72 -3.87 -30.93
N LYS A 193 8.50 -2.99 -30.30
CA LYS A 193 8.38 -2.70 -28.86
C LYS A 193 7.21 -1.75 -28.64
N ILE A 194 6.10 -2.28 -28.18
CA ILE A 194 4.84 -1.55 -27.96
C ILE A 194 4.90 -0.79 -26.63
N ALA A 195 5.54 -1.36 -25.60
CA ALA A 195 5.56 -0.79 -24.25
C ALA A 195 6.98 -0.70 -23.64
N PRO A 196 7.29 0.33 -22.83
CA PRO A 196 8.61 0.51 -22.19
C PRO A 196 9.03 -0.63 -21.24
N GLY A 197 8.06 -1.36 -20.67
CA GLY A 197 8.28 -2.52 -19.80
C GLY A 197 8.33 -3.87 -20.54
N GLU A 198 8.25 -3.87 -21.87
CA GLU A 198 8.23 -5.09 -22.68
C GLU A 198 9.61 -5.77 -22.68
N GLY A 199 9.63 -7.08 -22.42
CA GLY A 199 10.85 -7.88 -22.30
C GLY A 199 11.48 -7.87 -20.90
N ASN A 200 10.97 -7.08 -19.95
CA ASN A 200 11.44 -7.14 -18.57
C ASN A 200 10.89 -8.38 -17.86
N ILE A 201 11.75 -9.07 -17.10
CA ILE A 201 11.38 -10.28 -16.38
C ILE A 201 10.61 -9.90 -15.11
N PRO A 202 9.40 -10.45 -14.88
CA PRO A 202 8.66 -10.18 -13.66
C PRO A 202 9.38 -10.79 -12.45
N LEU A 203 9.43 -10.00 -11.37
CA LEU A 203 9.93 -10.39 -10.06
C LEU A 203 8.78 -10.86 -9.17
N SER A 204 9.07 -11.84 -8.31
CA SER A 204 8.15 -12.23 -7.23
C SER A 204 8.01 -11.10 -6.21
N LEU A 205 6.79 -10.84 -5.74
CA LEU A 205 6.55 -9.86 -4.68
C LEU A 205 7.36 -10.10 -3.41
N THR A 206 7.69 -11.36 -3.10
CA THR A 206 8.40 -11.72 -1.87
C THR A 206 9.89 -11.42 -1.91
N LEU A 207 10.45 -11.21 -3.11
CA LEU A 207 11.88 -10.97 -3.30
C LEU A 207 12.20 -9.47 -3.40
N ASP A 208 11.21 -8.64 -3.73
CA ASP A 208 11.37 -7.21 -3.91
C ASP A 208 10.87 -6.49 -2.64
N GLU A 209 11.81 -6.22 -1.71
CA GLU A 209 11.52 -5.61 -0.40
C GLU A 209 10.97 -4.19 -0.52
N ASP A 210 11.35 -3.45 -1.58
CA ASP A 210 10.98 -2.05 -1.80
C ASP A 210 9.88 -1.90 -2.86
N MET A 211 9.20 -3.01 -3.20
CA MET A 211 8.18 -3.03 -4.24
C MET A 211 7.07 -2.01 -3.99
N ASP A 212 6.61 -1.88 -2.76
CA ASP A 212 5.53 -0.97 -2.37
C ASP A 212 5.94 0.50 -2.58
N VAL A 213 7.11 0.90 -2.09
CA VAL A 213 7.63 2.26 -2.22
C VAL A 213 7.85 2.64 -3.67
N LEU A 214 8.37 1.71 -4.47
CA LEU A 214 8.68 1.94 -5.88
C LEU A 214 7.47 1.83 -6.80
N ALA A 215 6.44 1.05 -6.41
CA ALA A 215 5.24 0.85 -7.21
C ALA A 215 4.21 1.97 -7.05
N PHE A 216 4.19 2.61 -5.87
CA PHE A 216 3.21 3.66 -5.53
C PHE A 216 3.91 4.95 -5.06
N PRO A 217 4.53 5.71 -5.97
CA PRO A 217 5.25 6.93 -5.63
C PRO A 217 4.38 7.98 -4.92
N THR A 218 3.10 8.10 -5.27
CA THR A 218 2.18 9.06 -4.64
C THR A 218 1.82 8.68 -3.21
N ALA A 219 1.87 7.38 -2.87
CA ALA A 219 1.58 6.88 -1.53
C ALA A 219 2.79 6.98 -0.60
N TYR A 220 4.00 6.73 -1.13
CA TYR A 220 5.23 6.60 -0.32
C TYR A 220 6.30 7.66 -0.59
N GLY A 221 6.10 8.55 -1.55
CA GLY A 221 7.06 9.59 -1.95
C GLY A 221 8.30 9.08 -2.66
N GLY A 222 8.32 7.81 -3.09
CA GLY A 222 9.44 7.20 -3.80
C GLY A 222 10.73 7.08 -3.00
N LYS A 223 10.70 7.34 -1.69
CA LYS A 223 11.86 7.22 -0.79
C LYS A 223 11.60 6.19 0.28
N GLN A 224 12.63 5.39 0.58
CA GLN A 224 12.55 4.41 1.65
C GLN A 224 12.47 5.11 3.01
N ARG A 225 11.61 4.62 3.89
CA ARG A 225 11.50 5.14 5.26
C ARG A 225 12.74 4.77 6.07
N ILE A 226 13.26 5.75 6.81
CA ILE A 226 14.37 5.56 7.72
C ILE A 226 13.80 5.31 9.13
N PHE A 227 13.83 4.06 9.57
CA PHE A 227 13.40 3.70 10.90
C PHE A 227 14.53 3.79 11.91
N LYS A 228 14.26 4.37 13.09
CA LYS A 228 15.21 4.37 14.22
C LYS A 228 15.22 3.04 14.99
N VAL A 229 14.16 2.25 14.81
CA VAL A 229 13.95 0.95 15.45
C VAL A 229 13.66 -0.08 14.36
N LYS A 230 14.07 -1.34 14.56
CA LYS A 230 13.72 -2.42 13.62
C LYS A 230 12.24 -2.76 13.75
N TYR A 231 11.53 -2.77 12.62
CA TYR A 231 10.15 -3.24 12.52
C TYR A 231 10.07 -4.47 11.63
N THR A 232 9.16 -5.38 11.97
CA THR A 232 8.76 -6.47 11.08
C THR A 232 7.75 -5.98 10.04
N PRO A 233 7.63 -6.64 8.86
CA PRO A 233 6.63 -6.29 7.86
C PRO A 233 5.19 -6.25 8.41
N VAL A 234 4.88 -7.15 9.34
CA VAL A 234 3.57 -7.21 10.00
C VAL A 234 3.32 -5.98 10.89
N GLU A 235 4.36 -5.51 11.60
CA GLU A 235 4.26 -4.32 12.44
C GLU A 235 4.10 -3.04 11.61
N MET A 236 4.83 -2.92 10.50
CA MET A 236 4.69 -1.80 9.56
C MET A 236 3.29 -1.75 8.97
N ALA A 237 2.82 -2.88 8.42
CA ALA A 237 1.46 -2.99 7.90
C ALA A 237 0.41 -2.67 8.98
N LYS A 238 0.58 -3.16 10.20
CA LYS A 238 -0.30 -2.85 11.33
C LYS A 238 -0.30 -1.36 11.67
N ALA A 239 0.83 -0.68 11.60
CA ALA A 239 0.90 0.74 11.86
C ALA A 239 0.16 1.54 10.77
N GLU A 240 0.42 1.23 9.50
CA GLU A 240 -0.20 1.86 8.34
C GLU A 240 -1.71 1.68 8.31
N THR A 241 -2.18 0.43 8.44
CA THR A 241 -3.61 0.08 8.48
C THR A 241 -4.40 0.83 9.55
N ARG A 242 -3.72 1.31 10.60
CA ARG A 242 -4.33 2.03 11.72
C ARG A 242 -4.10 3.54 11.65
N SER A 243 -3.21 4.01 10.79
CA SER A 243 -2.91 5.44 10.62
C SER A 243 -3.85 6.12 9.62
N HIS A 244 -4.32 5.38 8.62
CA HIS A 244 -5.22 5.88 7.59
C HIS A 244 -6.61 5.28 7.74
N ASP A 245 -7.65 6.10 7.62
CA ASP A 245 -9.02 5.59 7.45
C ASP A 245 -9.12 4.92 6.07
N ARG A 246 -9.72 3.72 6.03
CA ARG A 246 -9.79 2.88 4.82
C ARG A 246 -11.12 3.03 4.08
N ARG A 247 -11.87 4.10 4.36
CA ARG A 247 -13.15 4.40 3.71
C ARG A 247 -12.98 5.42 2.61
#